data_AF-A0A5N6DAT8-F1
#
_entry.id   AF-A0A5N6DAT8-F1
#
_cell.length_a   1.000
_cell.length_b   1.000
_cell.length_c   1.000
_cell.angle_alpha   90.00
_cell.angle_beta   90.00
_cell.angle_gamma   90.00
#
_symmetry.space_group_name_H-M   'P 1'
#
loop_
_entity.id
_entity.type
_entity.pdbx_description
1 polymer ?
#
loop_
_entity_poly.entity_id
_entity_poly.type
_entity_poly.pdbx_seq_one_letter_code
_entity_poly.pdbx_strand_id
1 'polypeptide(L)' 'MAIDHTTLFVPEAKFQECLNFYLSALKPLGYQIRHQYGEFVVGLGSTNEDLDSYKRADFWVFGTKTVPERPAHIAFTCH' A
#
# COMPACT_ATOMS: atom_id res chain seq x y z
N MET A 1 -14.63 -14.29 -2.89
CA MET A 1 -14.29 -13.01 -2.23
C MET A 1 -12.98 -12.54 -2.81
N ALA A 2 -12.97 -11.43 -3.53
CA ALA A 2 -11.74 -10.81 -4.01
C ALA A 2 -11.10 -9.99 -2.88
N ILE A 3 -9.79 -9.78 -2.94
CA ILE A 3 -9.10 -8.85 -2.03
C ILE A 3 -9.48 -7.44 -2.46
N ASP A 4 -9.91 -6.61 -1.51
CA ASP A 4 -10.10 -5.19 -1.76
C ASP A 4 -8.78 -4.43 -1.60
N HIS A 5 -8.10 -4.65 -0.47
CA HIS A 5 -6.77 -4.10 -0.22
C HIS A 5 -6.00 -4.92 0.82
N THR A 6 -4.69 -4.73 0.85
CA THR A 6 -3.78 -5.34 1.81
C THR A 6 -2.77 -4.33 2.36
N THR A 7 -2.24 -4.62 3.54
CA THR A 7 -1.21 -3.81 4.19
C THR A 7 0.03 -4.64 4.49
N LEU A 8 1.18 -4.05 4.19
CA LEU A 8 2.50 -4.51 4.58
C LEU A 8 3.10 -3.57 5.63
N PHE A 9 3.47 -4.12 6.77
CA PHE A 9 4.20 -3.39 7.80
C PHE A 9 5.71 -3.56 7.59
N VAL A 10 6.44 -2.45 7.58
CA VAL A 10 7.89 -2.41 7.42
C VAL A 10 8.54 -1.61 8.56
N PRO A 11 9.79 -1.88 8.95
CA PRO A 11 10.48 -1.04 9.93
C PRO A 11 10.61 0.40 9.46
N GLU A 12 10.28 1.39 10.29
CA GLU A 12 10.41 2.83 9.94
C GLU A 12 11.82 3.17 9.45
N ALA A 13 12.85 2.60 10.08
CA ALA A 13 14.26 2.79 9.71
C ALA A 13 14.61 2.37 8.27
N LYS A 14 13.76 1.53 7.65
CA LYS A 14 13.91 1.06 6.27
C LYS A 14 12.74 1.48 5.38
N PHE A 15 11.86 2.35 5.86
CA PHE A 15 10.60 2.65 5.18
C PHE A 15 10.82 3.10 3.74
N GLN A 16 11.71 4.08 3.53
CA GLN A 16 11.97 4.61 2.19
C GLN A 16 12.60 3.57 1.26
N GLU A 17 13.48 2.71 1.78
CA GLU A 17 14.07 1.60 1.03
C GLU A 17 12.99 0.61 0.58
N CYS A 18 12.13 0.18 1.50
CA CYS A 18 11.02 -0.72 1.21
C CYS A 18 10.02 -0.10 0.23
N LEU A 19 9.63 1.16 0.43
CA LEU A 19 8.72 1.87 -0.46
C LEU A 19 9.28 1.94 -1.88
N ASN A 20 10.55 2.33 -2.03
CA ASN A 20 11.21 2.40 -3.33
C ASN A 20 11.30 1.03 -4.00
N PHE A 21 11.57 -0.02 -3.23
CA PHE A 21 11.58 -1.40 -3.71
C PHE A 21 10.22 -1.79 -4.30
N TYR A 22 9.13 -1.65 -3.53
CA TYR A 22 7.79 -2.03 -3.99
C TYR A 22 7.30 -1.15 -5.14
N LEU A 23 7.55 0.16 -5.10
CA LEU A 23 7.19 1.05 -6.19
C LEU A 23 7.90 0.67 -7.50
N SER A 24 9.19 0.31 -7.42
CA SER A 24 9.97 -0.14 -8.59
C SER A 24 9.46 -1.48 -9.12
N ALA A 25 9.17 -2.43 -8.22
CA ALA A 25 8.67 -3.75 -8.57
C ALA A 25 7.28 -3.72 -9.21
N LEU A 26 6.41 -2.81 -8.76
CA LEU A 26 5.03 -2.69 -9.22
C LEU A 26 4.87 -1.71 -10.39
N LYS A 27 5.91 -0.96 -10.75
CA LYS A 27 5.90 -0.03 -11.90
C LYS A 27 5.40 -0.66 -13.21
N PRO A 28 5.78 -1.90 -13.59
CA PRO A 28 5.27 -2.54 -14.81
C PRO A 28 3.74 -2.78 -14.79
N LEU A 29 3.12 -2.80 -13.61
CA LEU A 29 1.66 -2.94 -13.41
C LEU A 29 0.94 -1.58 -13.36
N GLY A 30 1.66 -0.48 -13.60
CA GLY A 30 1.11 0.88 -13.55
C GLY A 30 0.88 1.41 -12.13
N TYR A 31 1.49 0.79 -11.12
CA TYR A 31 1.36 1.26 -9.74
C TYR A 31 2.13 2.55 -9.50
N GLN A 32 1.51 3.45 -8.76
CA GLN A 32 2.11 4.68 -8.28
C GLN A 32 1.65 5.00 -6.86
N ILE A 33 2.26 6.00 -6.23
CA ILE A 33 1.76 6.55 -4.96
C ILE A 33 0.41 7.23 -5.25
N ARG A 34 -0.63 6.79 -4.54
CA ARG A 34 -2.01 7.30 -4.68
C ARG A 34 -2.39 8.15 -3.48
N HIS A 35 -2.00 7.70 -2.29
CA HIS A 35 -2.24 8.36 -1.02
C HIS A 35 -0.99 8.35 -0.16
N GLN A 36 -0.80 9.41 0.61
CA GLN A 36 0.21 9.49 1.64
C GLN A 36 -0.37 10.21 2.86
N TYR A 37 -0.27 9.57 4.02
CA TYR A 37 -0.71 10.11 5.30
C TYR A 37 0.49 10.16 6.25
N GLY A 38 0.99 11.35 6.51
CA GLY A 38 2.24 11.52 7.25
C GLY A 38 3.43 10.90 6.50
N GLU A 39 4.47 10.54 7.26
CA GLU A 39 5.74 10.07 6.69
C GLU A 39 5.73 8.57 6.37
N PHE A 40 5.01 7.77 7.16
CA PHE A 40 5.16 6.32 7.17
C PHE A 40 3.91 5.55 6.73
N VAL A 41 2.91 6.21 6.12
CA VAL A 41 1.72 5.52 5.60
C VAL A 41 1.52 5.92 4.14
N VAL A 42 1.80 4.97 3.24
CA VAL A 42 1.72 5.19 1.79
C VAL A 42 0.85 4.11 1.14
N GLY A 43 -0.16 4.56 0.40
CA GLY A 43 -1.03 3.72 -0.41
C GLY A 43 -0.59 3.72 -1.86
N LEU A 44 -0.30 2.54 -2.40
CA LEU A 44 0.00 2.28 -3.80
C LEU A 44 -1.24 1.71 -4.50
N GLY A 45 -1.36 2.00 -5.80
CA GLY A 45 -2.43 1.44 -6.64
C GLY A 45 -2.16 1.72 -8.11
N SER A 46 -2.74 0.88 -8.98
CA SER A 46 -2.65 1.03 -10.42
C SER A 46 -3.49 2.22 -10.91
N THR A 47 -2.96 3.00 -11.85
CA THR A 47 -3.74 4.06 -12.53
C THR A 47 -4.89 3.51 -13.37
N ASN A 48 -4.89 2.21 -13.68
CA ASN A 48 -5.88 1.59 -14.55
C ASN A 48 -7.20 1.26 -13.81
N GLU A 49 -7.21 1.36 -12.48
CA GLU A 49 -8.36 1.04 -11.62
C GLU A 49 -8.94 2.25 -10.90
N ASP A 50 -8.66 3.45 -11.42
CA ASP A 50 -9.21 4.67 -10.87
C ASP A 50 -10.73 4.76 -11.09
N LEU A 51 -11.43 5.23 -10.06
CA LEU A 51 -12.82 5.63 -10.14
C LEU A 51 -12.88 7.14 -10.39
N ASP A 52 -13.96 7.63 -11.02
CA ASP A 52 -14.10 9.05 -11.40
C ASP A 52 -13.79 10.05 -10.27
N SER A 53 -14.13 9.70 -9.03
CA SER A 53 -13.93 10.55 -7.85
C SER A 53 -12.83 10.06 -6.90
N TYR A 54 -12.19 8.90 -7.18
CA TYR A 54 -11.30 8.26 -6.21
C TYR A 54 -10.12 7.55 -6.86
N LYS A 55 -8.94 7.92 -6.39
CA LYS A 55 -7.67 7.30 -6.71
C LYS A 55 -7.53 6.01 -5.89
N ARG A 56 -7.79 4.83 -6.46
CA ARG A 56 -7.79 3.58 -5.69
C ARG A 56 -6.38 3.22 -5.19
N ALA A 57 -6.27 2.82 -3.93
CA ALA A 57 -5.06 2.19 -3.38
C ALA A 57 -5.42 0.85 -2.74
N ASP A 58 -4.86 -0.22 -3.28
CA ASP A 58 -5.11 -1.60 -2.87
C ASP A 58 -3.88 -2.24 -2.16
N PHE A 59 -2.72 -1.58 -2.21
CA PHE A 59 -1.50 -2.04 -1.58
C PHE A 59 -0.87 -0.97 -0.70
N TRP A 60 -0.88 -1.19 0.61
CA TRP A 60 -0.44 -0.20 1.59
C TRP A 60 0.87 -0.58 2.25
N VAL A 61 1.79 0.38 2.36
CA VAL A 61 3.06 0.25 3.08
C VAL A 61 3.02 1.12 4.33
N PHE A 62 3.10 0.48 5.49
CA PHE A 62 3.01 1.12 6.81
C PHE A 62 4.35 0.96 7.53
N GLY A 63 4.98 2.07 7.92
CA GLY A 63 6.14 2.06 8.80
C GLY A 63 5.72 1.81 10.24
N THR A 64 6.45 0.95 10.94
CA THR A 64 6.23 0.67 12.36
C THR A 64 7.55 0.64 13.13
N LYS A 65 7.53 1.10 14.38
CA LYS A 65 8.67 1.06 15.31
C LYS A 65 8.87 -0.30 15.95
N THR A 66 7.78 -1.06 16.09
CA THR A 66 7.75 -2.38 16.73
C THR A 66 7.13 -3.39 15.79
N VAL A 67 7.43 -4.67 16.00
CA VAL A 67 6.72 -5.74 15.29
C VAL A 67 5.25 -5.66 15.69
N PRO A 68 4.30 -5.48 14.74
CA PRO A 68 2.89 -5.41 15.09
C PRO A 68 2.40 -6.77 15.57
N GLU A 69 1.55 -6.80 16.60
CA GLU A 69 0.85 -8.04 17.01
C GLU A 69 -0.02 -8.61 15.88
N ARG A 70 -0.46 -7.73 14.95
CA ARG A 70 -1.20 -8.07 13.74
C ARG A 70 -0.39 -7.61 12.53
N PRO A 71 0.46 -8.48 11.97
CA PRO A 71 1.45 -8.09 10.96
C PRO A 71 0.84 -7.87 9.57
N ALA A 72 -0.47 -8.05 9.41
CA ALA A 72 -1.17 -7.81 8.15
C ALA A 72 -2.60 -7.33 8.41
N HIS A 73 -3.08 -6.46 7.53
CA HIS A 73 -4.48 -6.15 7.35
C HIS A 73 -4.85 -6.54 5.92
N ILE A 74 -5.90 -7.35 5.77
CA ILE A 74 -6.42 -7.77 4.46
C ILE A 74 -7.93 -7.58 4.52
N ALA A 75 -8.44 -6.74 3.64
CA ALA A 75 -9.87 -6.54 3.46
C ALA A 75 -10.33 -7.25 2.20
N PHE A 76 -11.56 -7.75 2.21
CA PHE A 76 -12.18 -8.42 1.07
C PHE A 76 -13.35 -7.58 0.57
N THR A 77 -13.60 -7.64 -0.73
CA THR A 77 -14.77 -6.98 -1.33
C THR A 77 -16.07 -7.60 -0.81
N CYS A 78 -17.05 -6.76 -0.52
CA CYS A 78 -18.43 -7.20 -0.27
C CYS A 78 -19.17 -7.23 -1.62
N HIS A 79 -19.86 -8.33 -1.90
CA HIS A 79 -20.71 -8.52 -3.08
C HIS A 79 -22.18 -8.52 -2.68
#